data_AF-A0A9E5EPX8-F1
#
_entry.id   AF-A0A9E5EPX8-F1
#
_cell.length_a   1.000
_cell.length_b   1.000
_cell.length_c   1.000
_cell.angle_alpha   90.00
_cell.angle_beta   90.00
_cell.angle_gamma   90.00
#
_symmetry.space_group_name_H-M   'P 1'
#
loop_
_entity.id
_entity.type
_entity.pdbx_description
1 polymer ?
#
loop_
_entity_poly.entity_id
_entity_poly.type
_entity_poly.pdbx_seq_one_letter_code
_entity_poly.pdbx_strand_id
1 'polypeptide(L)'
;MLTTLDSVTTTATRPWRALATISWVGVLVCQLAVAITSRNIGKPTWWLGPESNPQPLVVWALPFFITVAALVATQRPGRLSIVVHLVCVVLLVVVAALDVRNTPGVATVEFVVAFVTVVSAAARP
;
A
#
# COMPACT_ATOMS: atom_id res chain seq x y z
N MET A 1 -27.48 -22.89 -17.41
CA MET A 1 -26.08 -22.74 -17.89
C MET A 1 -25.49 -21.35 -17.65
N LEU A 2 -26.29 -20.27 -17.69
CA LEU A 2 -25.86 -18.91 -17.29
C LEU A 2 -25.54 -18.78 -15.79
N THR A 3 -26.34 -19.38 -14.91
CA THR A 3 -26.17 -19.29 -13.45
C THR A 3 -24.88 -19.91 -12.91
N THR A 4 -24.36 -20.94 -13.60
CA THR A 4 -23.09 -21.59 -13.26
C THR A 4 -21.86 -20.79 -13.69
N LEU A 5 -21.98 -19.96 -14.73
CA LEU A 5 -20.88 -19.08 -15.13
C LEU A 5 -20.76 -17.90 -14.18
N ASP A 6 -21.88 -17.32 -13.74
CA ASP A 6 -21.88 -16.22 -12.77
C ASP A 6 -21.33 -16.64 -11.40
N SER A 7 -21.61 -17.86 -10.94
CA SER A 7 -21.08 -18.37 -9.67
C SER A 7 -19.58 -18.64 -9.73
N VAL A 8 -19.05 -19.17 -10.84
CA VAL A 8 -17.60 -19.35 -11.04
C VAL A 8 -16.89 -18.01 -11.16
N THR A 9 -17.47 -17.05 -11.88
CA THR A 9 -16.88 -15.71 -12.06
C THR A 9 -16.89 -14.91 -10.76
N THR A 10 -17.95 -15.02 -9.94
CA THR A 10 -18.01 -14.39 -8.60
C THR A 10 -17.11 -15.08 -7.58
N THR A 11 -16.93 -16.39 -7.67
CA THR A 11 -16.02 -17.14 -6.79
C THR A 11 -14.56 -16.89 -7.16
N ALA A 12 -14.22 -16.69 -8.43
CA ALA A 12 -12.87 -16.35 -8.90
C ALA A 12 -12.51 -14.86 -8.71
N THR A 13 -13.50 -13.94 -8.73
CA THR A 13 -13.27 -12.51 -8.46
C THR A 13 -13.15 -12.13 -6.97
N ARG A 14 -13.60 -13.00 -6.05
CA ARG A 14 -13.46 -12.81 -4.60
C ARG A 14 -12.04 -13.00 -4.03
N PRO A 15 -11.26 -14.03 -4.39
CA PRO A 15 -9.97 -14.30 -3.76
C PRO A 15 -8.92 -13.23 -4.07
N TRP A 16 -8.85 -12.72 -5.31
CA TRP A 16 -7.88 -11.66 -5.63
C TRP A 16 -8.18 -10.36 -4.86
N ARG A 17 -9.46 -10.00 -4.69
CA ARG A 17 -9.86 -8.82 -3.91
C ARG A 17 -9.53 -8.99 -2.44
N ALA A 18 -9.77 -10.17 -1.89
CA ALA A 18 -9.43 -10.48 -0.51
C ALA A 18 -7.91 -10.37 -0.29
N LEU A 19 -7.10 -11.00 -1.15
CA LEU A 19 -5.64 -10.92 -1.09
C LEU A 19 -5.14 -9.48 -1.21
N ALA A 20 -5.59 -8.73 -2.22
CA ALA A 20 -5.22 -7.33 -2.38
C ALA A 20 -5.60 -6.47 -1.17
N THR A 21 -6.80 -6.69 -0.61
CA THR A 21 -7.27 -5.98 0.60
C THR A 21 -6.37 -6.30 1.80
N ILE A 22 -6.10 -7.60 2.05
CA ILE A 22 -5.22 -8.05 3.13
C ILE A 22 -3.84 -7.42 3.00
N SER A 23 -3.28 -7.39 1.80
CA SER A 23 -1.96 -6.82 1.59
C SER A 23 -1.92 -5.32 1.82
N TRP A 24 -2.89 -4.56 1.31
CA TRP A 24 -2.97 -3.11 1.58
C TRP A 24 -3.16 -2.79 3.06
N VAL A 25 -3.93 -3.62 3.79
CA VAL A 25 -4.02 -3.53 5.26
C VAL A 25 -2.66 -3.81 5.91
N GLY A 26 -1.93 -4.82 5.46
CA GLY A 26 -0.57 -5.10 5.92
C GLY A 26 0.39 -3.93 5.70
N VAL A 27 0.30 -3.25 4.56
CA VAL A 27 1.08 -2.03 4.27
C VAL A 27 0.74 -0.91 5.26
N LEU A 28 -0.54 -0.67 5.55
CA LEU A 28 -0.95 0.33 6.56
C LEU A 28 -0.34 0.04 7.93
N VAL A 29 -0.38 -1.22 8.37
CA VAL A 29 0.19 -1.64 9.65
C VAL A 29 1.71 -1.44 9.67
N CYS A 30 2.41 -1.78 8.58
CA CYS A 30 3.85 -1.53 8.45
C CYS A 30 4.17 -0.04 8.50
N GLN A 31 3.39 0.81 7.82
CA GLN A 31 3.56 2.26 7.83
C GLN A 31 3.43 2.84 9.24
N LEU A 32 2.44 2.34 10.00
CA LEU A 32 2.24 2.72 11.39
C LEU A 32 3.41 2.29 12.28
N ALA A 33 3.89 1.06 12.11
CA ALA A 33 5.06 0.57 12.84
C ALA A 33 6.30 1.44 12.57
N VAL A 34 6.56 1.79 11.30
CA VAL A 34 7.64 2.71 10.91
C VAL A 34 7.48 4.07 11.57
N ALA A 35 6.27 4.63 11.59
CA ALA A 35 5.99 5.92 12.23
C ALA A 35 6.31 5.90 13.74
N ILE A 36 5.94 4.82 14.44
CA ILE A 36 6.21 4.65 15.88
C ILE A 36 7.71 4.44 16.13
N THR A 37 8.33 3.51 15.41
CA THR A 37 9.73 3.15 15.58
C THR A 37 10.66 4.32 15.25
N SER A 38 10.38 5.09 14.20
CA SER A 38 11.20 6.23 13.78
C SER A 38 11.21 7.36 14.82
N ARG A 39 10.08 7.60 15.51
CA ARG A 39 10.02 8.52 16.66
C ARG A 39 10.81 8.01 17.85
N ASN A 40 10.65 6.74 18.20
CA ASN A 40 11.35 6.14 19.34
C ASN A 40 12.88 6.13 19.18
N ILE A 41 13.38 6.00 17.94
CA ILE A 41 14.83 6.03 17.63
C ILE A 41 15.35 7.47 17.44
N GLY A 42 14.47 8.47 17.45
CA GLY A 42 14.84 9.87 17.23
C GLY A 42 15.29 10.17 15.79
N LYS A 43 14.95 9.30 14.85
CA LYS A 43 15.24 9.45 13.41
C LYS A 43 13.94 9.42 12.61
N PRO A 44 13.11 10.48 12.72
CA PRO A 44 11.83 10.52 12.04
C PRO A 44 12.03 10.60 10.52
N THR A 45 11.11 9.97 9.81
CA THR A 45 11.03 10.02 8.35
C THR A 45 10.75 11.45 7.88
N TRP A 46 11.11 11.77 6.63
CA TRP A 46 10.98 13.14 6.11
C TRP A 46 9.54 13.69 6.17
N TRP A 47 8.55 12.80 6.00
CA TRP A 47 7.13 13.13 6.03
C TRP A 47 6.57 13.23 7.45
N LEU A 48 7.23 12.65 8.45
CA LEU A 48 6.84 12.68 9.86
C LEU A 48 7.36 13.93 10.58
N GLY A 49 8.61 14.29 10.28
CA GLY A 49 9.33 15.39 10.92
C GLY A 49 9.79 15.11 12.36
N PRO A 50 10.75 15.90 12.87
CA PRO A 50 11.16 15.87 14.28
C PRO A 50 10.02 16.08 15.26
N GLU A 51 10.07 15.47 16.45
CA GLU A 51 9.06 15.75 17.48
C GLU A 51 9.08 17.21 17.94
N SER A 52 10.22 17.88 17.87
CA SER A 52 10.37 19.31 18.15
C SER A 52 9.78 20.22 17.09
N ASN A 53 9.58 19.71 15.86
CA ASN A 53 8.97 20.46 14.75
C ASN A 53 8.22 19.48 13.82
N PRO A 54 7.01 19.04 14.20
CA PRO A 54 6.27 18.05 13.44
C PRO A 54 5.84 18.59 12.08
N GLN A 55 5.83 17.73 11.07
CA GLN A 55 5.30 18.10 9.76
C GLN A 55 3.80 18.41 9.84
N PRO A 56 3.27 19.29 8.97
CA PRO A 56 1.84 19.55 8.89
C PRO A 56 1.07 18.26 8.56
N LEU A 57 -0.17 18.15 9.07
CA LEU A 57 -0.99 16.94 9.01
C LEU A 57 -1.11 16.34 7.60
N VAL A 58 -1.15 17.18 6.57
CA VAL A 58 -1.25 16.76 5.16
C VAL A 58 -0.02 15.98 4.71
N VAL A 59 1.18 16.47 5.03
CA VAL A 59 2.45 15.80 4.69
C VAL A 59 2.63 14.55 5.53
N TRP A 60 2.27 14.64 6.82
CA TRP A 60 2.27 13.52 7.75
C TRP A 60 1.38 12.36 7.31
N ALA A 61 0.18 12.66 6.82
CA ALA A 61 -0.78 11.65 6.41
C ALA A 61 -0.55 11.12 4.98
N LEU A 62 0.38 11.71 4.22
CA LEU A 62 0.63 11.40 2.81
C LEU A 62 0.75 9.89 2.51
N PRO A 63 1.63 9.12 3.17
CA PRO A 63 1.75 7.68 2.89
C PRO A 63 0.48 6.89 3.23
N PHE A 64 -0.24 7.29 4.28
CA PHE A 64 -1.52 6.68 4.64
C PHE A 64 -2.59 6.95 3.57
N PHE A 65 -2.67 8.19 3.06
CA PHE A 65 -3.61 8.53 1.99
C PHE A 65 -3.36 7.72 0.72
N ILE A 66 -2.09 7.53 0.32
CA ILE A 66 -1.75 6.71 -0.85
C ILE A 66 -2.24 5.27 -0.67
N THR A 67 -2.03 4.72 0.52
CA THR A 67 -2.39 3.33 0.85
C THR A 67 -3.91 3.15 0.94
N VAL A 68 -4.62 4.10 1.56
CA VAL A 68 -6.10 4.12 1.62
C VAL A 68 -6.70 4.26 0.23
N ALA A 69 -6.14 5.11 -0.64
CA ALA A 69 -6.60 5.27 -2.01
C ALA A 69 -6.51 3.94 -2.79
N ALA A 70 -5.45 3.18 -2.58
CA ALA A 70 -5.28 1.86 -3.20
C ALA A 70 -6.27 0.82 -2.66
N LEU A 71 -6.56 0.85 -1.36
CA LEU A 71 -7.58 0.03 -0.73
C LEU A 71 -8.98 0.30 -1.32
N VAL A 72 -9.33 1.58 -1.47
CA VAL A 72 -10.59 2.00 -2.12
C VAL A 72 -10.63 1.57 -3.58
N ALA A 73 -9.52 1.69 -4.31
CA ALA A 73 -9.41 1.26 -5.70
C ALA A 73 -9.56 -0.27 -5.87
N THR A 74 -9.24 -1.06 -4.85
CA THR A 74 -9.44 -2.53 -4.85
C THR A 74 -10.93 -2.87 -4.92
N GLN A 75 -11.79 -2.04 -4.31
CA GLN A 75 -13.24 -2.25 -4.26
C GLN A 75 -13.95 -1.80 -5.53
N ARG A 76 -13.29 -1.02 -6.40
CA ARG A 76 -13.89 -0.55 -7.67
C ARG A 76 -13.68 -1.57 -8.80
N PRO A 77 -14.73 -1.94 -9.55
CA PRO A 77 -14.58 -2.79 -10.74
C PRO A 77 -13.98 -1.98 -11.91
N GLY A 78 -13.06 -2.58 -12.68
CA GLY A 78 -12.56 -2.03 -13.95
C GLY A 78 -11.04 -1.98 -14.10
N ARG A 79 -10.58 -1.73 -15.33
CA ARG A 79 -9.14 -1.59 -15.70
C ARG A 79 -8.45 -0.45 -14.96
N LEU A 80 -9.21 0.59 -14.58
CA LEU A 80 -8.72 1.73 -13.81
C LEU A 80 -8.12 1.30 -12.46
N SER A 81 -8.63 0.22 -11.86
CA SER A 81 -8.11 -0.32 -10.60
C SER A 81 -6.63 -0.70 -10.71
N ILE A 82 -6.19 -1.31 -11.82
CA ILE A 82 -4.77 -1.68 -12.03
C ILE A 82 -3.89 -0.44 -12.08
N VAL A 83 -4.31 0.57 -12.86
CA VAL A 83 -3.54 1.80 -13.03
C VAL A 83 -3.37 2.49 -11.68
N VAL A 84 -4.44 2.59 -10.88
CA VAL A 84 -4.37 3.19 -9.55
C VAL A 84 -3.46 2.40 -8.62
N HIS A 85 -3.49 1.07 -8.66
CA HIS A 85 -2.56 0.25 -7.87
C HIS A 85 -1.11 0.50 -8.25
N LEU A 86 -0.78 0.49 -9.55
CA LEU A 86 0.57 0.77 -10.03
C LEU A 86 1.03 2.17 -9.63
N VAL A 87 0.17 3.17 -9.78
CA VAL A 87 0.47 4.56 -9.37
C VAL A 87 0.72 4.63 -7.87
N CYS A 88 -0.13 4.02 -7.03
CA CYS A 88 0.07 4.00 -5.58
C CYS A 88 1.37 3.30 -5.18
N VAL A 89 1.72 2.19 -5.85
CA VAL A 89 3.00 1.50 -5.62
C VAL A 89 4.18 2.41 -5.96
N VAL A 90 4.16 3.05 -7.14
CA VAL A 90 5.23 3.98 -7.55
C VAL A 90 5.34 5.14 -6.58
N LEU A 91 4.23 5.72 -6.14
CA LEU A 91 4.23 6.82 -5.18
C LEU A 91 4.80 6.39 -3.83
N LEU A 92 4.40 5.22 -3.32
CA LEU A 92 4.97 4.68 -2.08
C LEU A 92 6.47 4.41 -2.21
N VAL A 93 6.91 3.89 -3.36
CA VAL A 93 8.34 3.66 -3.63
C VAL A 93 9.10 4.99 -3.67
N VAL A 94 8.55 6.04 -4.27
CA VAL A 94 9.20 7.36 -4.24
C VAL A 94 9.27 7.91 -2.81
N VAL A 95 8.19 7.81 -2.04
CA VAL A 95 8.15 8.24 -0.63
C VAL A 95 9.22 7.50 0.20
N ALA A 96 9.40 6.22 -0.09
CA ALA A 96 10.33 5.32 0.57
C ALA A 96 11.80 5.54 0.15
N ALA A 97 12.06 5.70 -1.15
CA ALA A 97 13.38 6.00 -1.70
C ALA A 97 13.97 7.32 -1.15
N LEU A 98 13.11 8.31 -0.90
CA LEU A 98 13.51 9.56 -0.24
C LEU A 98 13.94 9.35 1.23
N ASP A 99 13.58 8.22 1.82
CA ASP A 99 13.92 7.82 3.20
C ASP A 99 15.12 6.86 3.29
N VAL A 100 15.54 6.23 2.18
CA VAL A 100 16.61 5.22 2.12
C VAL A 100 17.95 5.70 2.69
N ARG A 101 18.22 7.01 2.65
CA ARG A 101 19.42 7.60 3.27
C ARG A 101 19.43 7.54 4.81
N ASN A 102 18.28 7.34 5.45
CA ASN A 102 18.12 7.40 6.91
C ASN A 102 17.56 6.10 7.54
N THR A 103 16.76 5.30 6.82
CA THR A 103 15.98 4.19 7.42
C THR A 103 15.87 2.96 6.48
N PRO A 104 16.77 1.97 6.58
CA PRO A 104 16.79 0.79 5.70
C PRO A 104 15.58 -0.15 5.83
N GLY A 105 14.79 -0.05 6.91
CA GLY A 105 13.56 -0.83 7.08
C GLY A 105 12.46 -0.50 6.07
N VAL A 106 12.54 0.67 5.43
CA VAL A 106 11.59 1.14 4.43
C VAL A 106 11.76 0.39 3.08
N ALA A 107 12.99 0.03 2.72
CA ALA A 107 13.29 -0.74 1.51
C ALA A 107 12.70 -2.16 1.54
N THR A 108 12.59 -2.77 2.72
CA THR A 108 11.97 -4.10 2.88
C THR A 108 10.47 -4.06 2.58
N VAL A 109 9.80 -2.95 2.90
CA VAL A 109 8.36 -2.78 2.64
C VAL A 109 8.10 -2.62 1.15
N GLU A 110 8.98 -1.95 0.40
CA GLU A 110 8.87 -1.82 -1.06
C GLU A 110 8.97 -3.17 -1.79
N PHE A 111 9.87 -4.05 -1.35
CA PHE A 111 9.97 -5.41 -1.89
C PHE A 111 8.72 -6.26 -1.59
N VAL A 112 8.17 -6.15 -0.38
CA VAL A 112 6.94 -6.84 0.01
C VAL A 112 5.74 -6.32 -0.81
N VAL A 113 5.65 -5.02 -1.05
CA VAL A 113 4.60 -4.40 -1.87
C VAL A 113 4.72 -4.80 -3.34
N ALA A 114 5.93 -4.84 -3.90
CA ALA A 114 6.18 -5.31 -5.26
C ALA A 114 5.79 -6.79 -5.42
N PHE A 115 6.17 -7.63 -4.45
CA PHE A 115 5.83 -9.05 -4.45
C PHE A 115 4.32 -9.30 -4.37
N VAL A 116 3.63 -8.60 -3.45
CA VAL A 116 2.17 -8.62 -3.32
C VAL A 116 1.46 -8.22 -4.61
N THR A 117 1.97 -7.18 -5.29
CA THR A 117 1.36 -6.65 -6.51
C THR A 117 1.52 -7.62 -7.68
N VAL A 118 2.69 -8.26 -7.79
CA VAL A 118 2.95 -9.34 -8.77
C VAL A 118 2.04 -10.54 -8.52
N VAL A 119 1.90 -10.98 -7.27
CA VAL A 119 1.02 -12.11 -6.91
C VAL A 119 -0.45 -11.76 -7.18
N SER A 120 -0.88 -10.54 -6.85
CA SER A 120 -2.26 -10.08 -7.07
C SER A 120 -2.60 -9.89 -8.56
N ALA A 121 -1.61 -9.54 -9.38
CA ALA A 121 -1.75 -9.45 -10.84
C ALA A 121 -1.79 -10.83 -11.50
N ALA A 122 -0.95 -11.77 -11.04
CA ALA A 122 -0.90 -13.14 -11.55
C ALA A 122 -2.16 -13.97 -11.22
N ALA A 123 -2.92 -13.59 -10.19
CA ALA A 123 -4.14 -14.27 -9.76
C ALA A 123 -5.43 -13.76 -10.43
N ARG A 124 -5.35 -12.87 -11.43
CA ARG A 124 -6.54 -12.41 -12.16
C ARG A 124 -6.96 -13.45 -13.20
N PRO A 125 -8.23 -13.91 -13.21
CA PRO A 125 -8.76 -14.81 -14.24
C PRO A 125 -8.89 -14.12 -15.60
#